data_AF-A0A9C5ZJY2-F1
#
_entry.id   AF-A0A9C5ZJY2-F1
#
_cell.length_a   1.000
_cell.length_b   1.000
_cell.length_c   1.000
_cell.angle_alpha   90.00
_cell.angle_beta   90.00
_cell.angle_gamma   90.00
#
_symmetry.space_group_name_H-M   'P 1'
#
loop_
_entity.id
_entity.type
_entity.pdbx_description
1 polymer ?
#
loop_
_entity_poly.entity_id
_entity_poly.type
_entity_poly.pdbx_seq_one_letter_code
_entity_poly.pdbx_strand_id
1 'polypeptide(L)'
;MSVAPGVLCSICMECFNKDDCVDSTSCGHIYHSTCIQNCLTRSKQCPKCHAKCRGTYKLVLDFDDSGDKASKQLEENFLVLQKDYPEVEINKQLKEEHRYLSLQVNARNKEISLLQEKIKRMEAQTPKQKRTRKRNSRTSF
;
A
#
# COMPACT_ATOMS: atom_id res chain seq x y z
N MET A 1 1.47 -9.30 -15.75
CA MET A 1 0.05 -9.68 -15.62
C MET A 1 -0.56 -9.56 -16.99
N SER A 2 -0.86 -10.69 -17.64
CA SER A 2 -1.46 -10.68 -18.98
C SER A 2 -2.97 -10.61 -18.85
N VAL A 3 -3.52 -9.41 -19.00
CA VAL A 3 -4.96 -9.22 -19.21
C VAL A 3 -5.24 -9.81 -20.60
N ALA A 4 -6.15 -10.78 -20.69
CA ALA A 4 -6.58 -11.31 -21.98
C ALA A 4 -7.05 -10.13 -22.87
N PRO A 5 -6.68 -10.09 -24.17
CA PRO A 5 -7.05 -8.98 -25.03
C PRO A 5 -8.57 -8.93 -25.19
N GLY A 6 -9.20 -7.97 -24.51
CA GLY A 6 -10.62 -7.66 -24.66
C GLY A 6 -10.90 -6.95 -25.98
N VAL A 7 -12.13 -7.08 -26.48
CA VAL A 7 -12.59 -6.27 -27.62
C VAL A 7 -12.87 -4.85 -27.10
N LEU A 8 -12.28 -3.84 -27.76
CA LEU A 8 -12.35 -2.45 -27.33
C LEU A 8 -12.88 -1.52 -28.42
N CYS A 9 -13.52 -0.43 -28.02
CA CYS A 9 -13.97 0.64 -28.89
C CYS A 9 -12.79 1.53 -29.26
N SER A 10 -12.41 1.58 -30.54
CA SER A 10 -11.22 2.35 -30.95
C SER A 10 -11.41 3.88 -30.95
N ILE A 11 -12.56 4.38 -30.52
CA ILE A 11 -12.84 5.82 -30.41
C ILE A 11 -12.54 6.30 -28.99
N CYS A 12 -13.07 5.63 -27.96
CA CYS A 12 -12.82 5.96 -26.55
C CYS A 12 -11.68 5.15 -25.92
N MET A 13 -11.23 4.07 -26.57
CA MET A 13 -10.21 3.14 -26.08
C MET A 13 -10.62 2.31 -24.86
N GLU A 14 -11.92 2.18 -24.61
CA GLU A 14 -12.48 1.37 -23.51
C GLU A 14 -12.96 -0.01 -24.00
N CYS A 15 -12.91 -1.02 -23.13
CA CYS A 15 -13.45 -2.35 -23.37
C CYS A 15 -14.99 -2.33 -23.37
N PHE A 16 -15.60 -3.20 -24.17
CA PHE A 16 -17.05 -3.40 -24.12
C PHE A 16 -17.46 -4.18 -22.87
N ASN A 17 -18.50 -3.69 -22.20
CA ASN A 17 -19.14 -4.35 -21.07
C ASN A 17 -20.51 -4.88 -21.47
N LYS A 18 -21.06 -5.78 -20.64
CA LYS A 18 -22.39 -6.39 -20.80
C LYS A 18 -23.54 -5.39 -20.95
N ASP A 19 -23.40 -4.21 -20.33
CA ASP A 19 -24.44 -3.19 -20.30
C ASP A 19 -24.27 -2.15 -21.42
N ASP A 20 -23.23 -2.28 -22.25
CA ASP A 20 -22.94 -1.31 -23.30
C ASP A 20 -23.88 -1.47 -24.49
N CYS A 21 -24.34 -0.34 -25.02
CA CYS A 21 -24.95 -0.28 -26.34
C CYS A 21 -23.84 -0.26 -27.40
N VAL A 22 -23.84 -1.28 -28.26
CA VAL A 22 -22.81 -1.49 -29.27
C VAL A 22 -23.41 -1.43 -30.67
N ASP A 23 -22.77 -0.68 -31.56
CA ASP A 23 -23.15 -0.54 -32.96
C ASP A 23 -22.02 -1.00 -33.89
N SER A 24 -22.38 -1.72 -34.95
CA SER A 24 -21.49 -2.00 -36.08
C SER A 24 -21.78 -1.07 -37.25
N THR A 25 -20.72 -0.61 -37.91
CA THR A 25 -20.81 0.12 -39.17
C THR A 25 -21.11 -0.81 -40.34
N SER A 26 -21.55 -0.27 -41.49
CA SER A 26 -21.78 -1.07 -42.70
C SER A 26 -20.53 -1.78 -43.26
N CYS A 27 -19.33 -1.48 -42.75
CA CYS A 27 -18.09 -2.19 -43.07
C CYS A 27 -17.66 -3.19 -41.96
N GLY A 28 -18.49 -3.42 -40.94
CA GLY A 28 -18.29 -4.43 -39.91
C GLY A 28 -17.50 -3.99 -38.67
N HIS A 29 -16.94 -2.77 -38.65
CA HIS A 29 -16.24 -2.26 -37.46
C HIS A 29 -17.21 -1.86 -36.36
N ILE A 30 -16.86 -2.20 -35.12
CA ILE A 30 -17.72 -2.13 -33.93
C ILE A 30 -17.25 -1.03 -32.98
N TYR A 31 -18.21 -0.30 -32.40
CA TYR A 31 -18.01 0.83 -31.50
C TYR A 31 -19.16 0.94 -30.50
N HIS A 32 -18.98 1.69 -29.40
CA HIS A 32 -20.13 2.13 -28.60
C HIS A 32 -21.06 2.98 -29.47
N SER A 33 -22.38 2.78 -29.33
CA SER A 33 -23.38 3.48 -30.15
C SER A 33 -23.20 5.01 -30.08
N THR A 34 -22.95 5.55 -28.89
CA THR A 34 -22.71 6.99 -28.68
C THR A 34 -21.45 7.47 -29.40
N CYS A 35 -20.36 6.70 -29.33
CA CYS A 35 -19.09 7.03 -29.97
C CYS A 35 -19.23 7.09 -31.49
N ILE A 36 -19.82 6.05 -32.11
CA ILE A 36 -19.94 6.04 -33.57
C ILE A 36 -20.97 7.07 -34.06
N GLN A 37 -22.06 7.30 -33.33
CA GLN A 37 -23.03 8.35 -33.68
C GLN A 37 -22.36 9.73 -33.71
N ASN A 38 -21.56 10.06 -32.68
CA ASN A 38 -20.81 11.32 -32.62
C ASN A 38 -19.77 11.44 -33.76
N CYS A 39 -19.14 10.35 -34.18
CA CYS A 39 -18.25 10.37 -35.34
C CYS A 39 -19.03 10.61 -36.64
N LEU A 40 -20.19 9.95 -36.80
CA LEU A 40 -21.00 10.01 -38.01
C LEU A 40 -21.78 11.33 -38.19
N THR A 41 -21.90 12.16 -37.15
CA THR A 41 -22.36 13.55 -37.31
C THR A 41 -21.31 14.42 -38.01
N ARG A 42 -20.01 14.12 -37.82
CA ARG A 42 -18.89 14.89 -38.38
C ARG A 42 -18.43 14.38 -39.74
N SER A 43 -18.42 13.06 -39.95
CA SER A 43 -18.01 12.43 -41.21
C SER A 43 -18.79 11.15 -41.46
N LYS A 44 -19.31 10.94 -42.66
CA LYS A 44 -20.04 9.72 -43.05
C LYS A 44 -19.10 8.55 -43.41
N GLN A 45 -17.96 8.44 -42.73
CA GLN A 45 -16.95 7.41 -42.96
C GLN A 45 -16.63 6.66 -41.66
N CYS A 46 -16.25 5.39 -41.79
CA CYS A 46 -15.83 4.58 -40.66
C CYS A 46 -14.53 5.11 -40.04
N PRO A 47 -14.45 5.32 -38.71
CA PRO A 47 -13.24 5.80 -38.06
C PRO A 47 -12.01 4.88 -38.20
N LYS A 48 -12.21 3.58 -38.47
CA LYS A 48 -11.10 2.61 -38.62
C LYS A 48 -10.58 2.48 -40.04
N CYS A 49 -11.48 2.30 -41.01
CA CYS A 49 -11.10 1.95 -42.38
C CYS A 49 -11.52 2.99 -43.43
N HIS A 50 -12.13 4.10 -43.02
CA HIS A 50 -12.56 5.21 -43.88
C HIS A 50 -13.61 4.84 -44.95
N ALA A 51 -14.11 3.60 -44.96
CA ALA A 51 -15.22 3.21 -45.83
C ALA A 51 -16.47 4.06 -45.55
N LYS A 52 -17.21 4.43 -46.60
CA LYS A 52 -18.46 5.20 -46.47
C LYS A 52 -19.49 4.40 -45.66
N CYS A 53 -19.95 4.98 -44.56
CA CYS A 53 -20.97 4.38 -43.71
C CYS A 53 -22.36 4.67 -44.29
N ARG A 54 -23.09 3.61 -44.66
CA ARG A 54 -24.50 3.72 -45.09
C ARG A 54 -25.48 3.72 -43.92
N GLY A 55 -25.01 3.35 -42.73
CA GLY A 55 -25.76 3.28 -41.50
C GLY A 55 -24.97 2.52 -40.43
N THR A 56 -25.59 2.36 -39.27
CA THR A 56 -25.12 1.47 -38.20
C THR A 56 -26.18 0.42 -37.89
N TYR A 57 -25.73 -0.73 -37.41
CA TYR A 57 -26.57 -1.82 -36.95
C TYR A 57 -26.29 -2.03 -35.47
N LYS A 58 -27.33 -1.96 -34.63
CA LYS A 58 -27.20 -2.28 -33.21
C LYS A 58 -26.88 -3.76 -33.07
N LEU A 59 -25.82 -4.06 -32.33
CA LEU A 59 -25.42 -5.41 -31.96
C LEU A 59 -25.88 -5.68 -30.53
N VAL A 60 -26.46 -6.85 -30.32
CA VAL A 60 -26.70 -7.42 -28.99
C VAL A 60 -25.62 -8.48 -28.81
N LEU A 61 -24.75 -8.27 -27.84
CA LEU A 61 -23.62 -9.16 -27.57
C LEU A 61 -23.95 -9.97 -26.30
N ASP A 62 -23.92 -11.29 -26.43
CA ASP A 62 -24.04 -12.20 -25.30
C ASP A 62 -22.64 -12.43 -24.73
N PHE A 63 -22.33 -11.75 -23.63
CA PHE A 63 -21.07 -11.94 -22.91
C PHE A 63 -21.17 -13.20 -22.04
N ASP A 64 -20.16 -14.06 -22.10
CA ASP A 64 -20.08 -15.21 -21.22
C ASP A 64 -19.57 -14.77 -19.83
N ASP A 65 -20.25 -15.22 -18.78
CA ASP A 65 -19.88 -14.93 -17.37
C ASP A 65 -18.57 -15.63 -16.93
N SER A 66 -17.86 -16.26 -17.86
CA SER A 66 -16.64 -17.02 -17.62
C SER A 66 -15.49 -16.13 -17.13
N GLY A 67 -15.36 -14.92 -17.67
CA GLY A 67 -14.31 -13.95 -17.29
C GLY A 67 -14.51 -13.35 -15.89
N ASP A 68 -15.76 -13.18 -15.48
CA ASP A 68 -16.13 -12.59 -14.19
C ASP A 68 -15.80 -13.56 -13.03
N LYS A 69 -15.93 -14.86 -13.27
CA LYS A 69 -15.60 -15.91 -12.29
C LYS A 69 -14.11 -15.99 -11.99
N ALA A 70 -13.26 -15.88 -13.02
CA ALA A 70 -11.81 -15.91 -12.84
C ALA A 70 -11.32 -14.67 -12.06
N SER A 71 -11.87 -13.50 -12.36
CA SER A 71 -11.57 -12.25 -11.65
C SER A 71 -12.03 -12.30 -10.19
N LYS A 72 -13.24 -12.79 -9.92
CA LYS A 72 -13.76 -12.96 -8.55
C LYS A 72 -12.94 -13.97 -7.75
N GLN A 73 -12.56 -15.09 -8.35
CA GLN A 73 -11.68 -16.08 -7.69
C GLN A 73 -10.30 -15.49 -7.36
N LEU A 74 -9.74 -14.66 -8.25
CA LEU A 74 -8.47 -14.01 -7.98
C LEU A 74 -8.57 -13.00 -6.81
N GLU A 75 -9.66 -12.23 -6.77
CA GLU A 75 -9.95 -11.27 -5.70
C GLU A 75 -10.16 -11.97 -4.34
N GLU A 76 -10.93 -13.06 -4.34
CA GLU A 76 -11.13 -13.91 -3.16
C GLU A 76 -9.81 -14.54 -2.70
N ASN A 77 -9.02 -15.10 -3.62
CA ASN A 77 -7.72 -15.68 -3.30
C ASN A 77 -6.75 -14.63 -2.74
N PHE A 78 -6.77 -13.40 -3.27
CA PHE A 78 -5.97 -12.29 -2.77
C PHE A 78 -6.37 -11.88 -1.34
N LEU A 79 -7.68 -11.79 -1.06
CA LEU A 79 -8.21 -11.50 0.28
C LEU A 79 -7.88 -12.59 1.31
N VAL A 80 -7.89 -13.87 0.90
CA VAL A 80 -7.49 -14.99 1.75
C VAL A 80 -5.98 -14.92 2.07
N LEU A 81 -5.14 -14.71 1.06
CA LEU A 81 -3.69 -14.57 1.25
C LEU A 81 -3.33 -13.40 2.18
N GLN A 82 -4.07 -12.29 2.12
CA GLN A 82 -3.85 -11.15 3.01
C GLN A 82 -4.16 -11.48 4.48
N LYS A 83 -5.11 -12.39 4.74
CA LYS A 83 -5.49 -12.82 6.10
C LYS A 83 -4.56 -13.88 6.66
N ASP A 84 -4.05 -14.76 5.80
CA ASP A 84 -3.18 -15.87 6.21
C ASP A 84 -1.71 -15.45 6.40
N TYR A 85 -1.37 -14.18 6.12
CA TYR A 85 -0.03 -13.65 6.39
C TYR A 85 0.17 -13.41 7.91
N PRO A 86 0.99 -14.22 8.61
CA PRO A 86 1.17 -14.15 10.07
C PRO A 86 1.89 -12.89 10.55
N GLU A 87 2.40 -12.07 9.62
CA GLU A 87 3.06 -10.81 9.89
C GLU A 87 2.14 -9.83 10.66
N VAL A 88 0.82 -9.88 10.47
CA VAL A 88 -0.13 -9.01 11.20
C VAL A 88 -0.22 -9.40 12.68
N GLU A 89 -0.29 -10.71 12.99
CA GLU A 89 -0.42 -11.20 14.36
C GLU A 89 0.91 -11.08 15.13
N ILE A 90 2.04 -11.38 14.46
CA ILE A 90 3.38 -11.23 15.02
C ILE A 90 3.67 -9.75 15.31
N ASN A 91 3.35 -8.83 14.39
CA ASN A 91 3.57 -7.40 14.62
C ASN A 91 2.70 -6.84 15.77
N LYS A 92 1.52 -7.41 15.99
CA LYS A 92 0.64 -7.03 17.09
C LYS A 92 1.22 -7.48 18.43
N GLN A 93 1.63 -8.75 18.54
CA GLN A 93 2.27 -9.29 19.74
C GLN A 93 3.58 -8.56 20.05
N LEU A 94 4.42 -8.33 19.04
CA LEU A 94 5.68 -7.61 19.18
C LEU A 94 5.46 -6.17 19.67
N LYS A 95 4.42 -5.48 19.19
CA LYS A 95 4.06 -4.12 19.67
C LYS A 95 3.63 -4.10 21.13
N GLU A 96 2.84 -5.08 21.56
CA GLU A 96 2.42 -5.19 22.96
C GLU A 96 3.60 -5.49 23.88
N GLU A 97 4.49 -6.39 23.46
CA GLU A 97 5.72 -6.71 24.18
C GLU A 97 6.65 -5.49 24.28
N HIS A 98 6.87 -4.77 23.18
CA HIS A 98 7.62 -3.51 23.19
C HIS A 98 7.00 -2.48 24.15
N ARG A 99 5.66 -2.36 24.17
CA ARG A 99 4.95 -1.44 25.07
C ARG A 99 5.20 -1.80 26.54
N TYR A 100 5.12 -3.09 26.88
CA TYR A 100 5.39 -3.57 28.24
C TYR A 100 6.84 -3.30 28.66
N LEU A 101 7.80 -3.66 27.81
CA LEU A 101 9.23 -3.45 28.07
C LEU A 101 9.57 -1.96 28.23
N SER A 102 9.00 -1.08 27.41
CA SER A 102 9.19 0.37 27.56
C SER A 102 8.69 0.91 28.91
N LEU A 103 7.56 0.42 29.42
CA LEU A 103 7.06 0.81 30.75
C LEU A 103 8.01 0.34 31.86
N GLN A 104 8.52 -0.89 31.75
CA GLN A 104 9.50 -1.42 32.70
C GLN A 104 10.80 -0.60 32.70
N VAL A 105 11.34 -0.30 31.52
CA VAL A 105 12.55 0.52 31.37
C VAL A 105 12.36 1.89 32.01
N ASN A 106 11.22 2.53 31.78
CA ASN A 106 10.91 3.82 32.40
C ASN A 106 10.83 3.76 33.93
N ALA A 107 10.24 2.69 34.49
CA ALA A 107 10.18 2.51 35.94
C ALA A 107 11.58 2.32 36.56
N ARG A 108 12.40 1.44 35.97
CA ARG A 108 13.77 1.20 36.43
C ARG A 108 14.67 2.43 36.27
N ASN A 109 14.50 3.20 35.21
CA ASN A 109 15.24 4.46 35.04
C ASN A 109 14.91 5.49 36.14
N LYS A 110 13.66 5.56 36.61
CA LYS A 110 13.30 6.40 37.77
C LYS A 110 13.95 5.91 39.05
N GLU A 111 13.95 4.60 39.29
CA GLU A 111 14.62 4.01 40.46
C GLU A 111 16.13 4.29 40.45
N ILE A 112 16.78 4.11 39.29
CA ILE A 112 18.20 4.42 39.09
C ILE A 112 18.47 5.89 39.39
N SER A 113 17.63 6.81 38.90
CA SER A 113 17.77 8.25 39.16
C SER A 113 17.71 8.58 40.65
N LEU A 114 16.77 7.99 41.39
CA LEU A 114 16.63 8.17 42.84
C LEU A 114 17.84 7.60 43.61
N LEU A 115 18.33 6.43 43.21
CA LEU A 115 19.53 5.83 43.81
C LEU A 115 20.77 6.67 43.53
N GLN A 116 20.92 7.21 42.33
CA GLN A 116 22.01 8.13 41.97
C GLN A 116 21.98 9.40 42.82
N GLU A 117 20.81 9.99 43.09
CA GLU A 117 20.71 11.12 44.01
C GLU A 117 21.13 10.76 45.43
N LYS A 118 20.69 9.60 45.94
CA LYS A 118 21.08 9.13 47.28
C LYS A 118 22.59 8.91 47.38
N ILE A 119 23.21 8.31 46.37
CA ILE A 119 24.67 8.11 46.30
C ILE A 119 25.37 9.47 46.35
N LYS A 120 24.99 10.44 45.52
CA LYS A 120 25.57 11.79 45.54
C LYS A 120 25.47 12.47 46.91
N ARG A 121 24.34 12.33 47.59
CA ARG A 121 24.14 12.88 48.95
C ARG A 121 25.05 12.20 49.98
N MET A 122 25.20 10.88 49.91
CA MET A 122 26.10 10.14 50.80
C MET A 122 27.58 10.47 50.53
N GLU A 123 27.99 10.58 49.27
CA GLU A 123 29.35 10.97 48.87
C GLU A 123 29.72 12.38 49.34
N ALA A 124 28.75 13.32 49.33
CA ALA A 124 28.94 14.68 49.84
C ALA A 124 29.12 14.73 51.38
N GLN A 125 28.63 13.73 52.10
CA GLN A 125 28.71 13.63 53.57
C GLN A 125 29.97 12.87 54.04
N THR A 126 30.64 12.12 53.17
CA THR A 126 31.93 11.51 53.49
C THR A 126 33.08 12.53 53.34
N PRO A 127 33.83 12.86 54.41
CA PRO A 127 34.97 13.77 54.29
C PRO A 127 36.12 13.09 53.52
N LYS A 128 36.60 13.76 52.45
CA LYS A 128 37.81 13.36 51.72
C LYS A 128 38.98 13.29 52.70
N GLN A 129 39.44 12.08 53.05
CA GLN A 129 40.74 11.91 53.73
C GLN A 129 41.84 12.45 52.80
N LYS A 130 42.23 13.71 53.00
CA LYS A 130 43.44 14.30 52.41
C LYS A 130 44.65 13.56 53.00
N ARG A 131 45.23 12.63 52.25
CA ARG A 131 46.60 12.17 52.52
C ARG A 131 47.57 13.27 52.11
N THR A 132 47.84 14.22 53.01
CA THR A 132 48.99 15.12 52.91
C THR A 132 50.27 14.32 53.17
N ARG A 133 51.04 14.00 52.13
CA ARG A 133 52.43 13.58 52.27
C ARG A 133 53.25 14.79 52.72
N LYS A 134 53.42 14.96 54.03
CA LYS A 134 54.36 15.93 54.60
C LYS A 134 55.77 15.40 54.34
N ARG A 135 56.47 16.02 53.39
CA ARG A 135 57.93 16.00 53.30
C ARG A 135 58.45 16.47 54.66
N ASN A 136 59.34 15.69 55.29
CA ASN A 136 60.32 16.26 56.19
C ASN A 136 61.68 15.61 55.95
N SER A 137 62.58 16.44 55.45
CA SER A 137 64.01 16.27 55.33
C SER A 137 64.71 16.71 56.62
N ARG A 138 65.79 15.99 57.01
CA ARG A 138 66.96 16.46 57.79
C ARG A 138 66.67 16.87 59.26
N THR A 139 67.48 16.63 60.30
CA THR A 139 68.94 16.41 60.45
C THR A 139 69.23 16.02 61.92
N SER A 140 70.29 15.23 62.12
CA SER A 140 71.32 15.26 63.19
C SER A 140 70.93 15.36 64.67
N PHE A 141 71.36 14.39 65.48
CA PHE A 141 72.44 14.53 66.47
C PHE A 141 73.10 13.17 66.71
#